data_AF-A0A093ERP8-F1
#
_entry.id   AF-A0A093ERP8-F1
#
_cell.length_a   1.000
_cell.length_b   1.000
_cell.length_c   1.000
_cell.angle_alpha   90.00
_cell.angle_beta   90.00
_cell.angle_gamma   90.00
#
_symmetry.space_group_name_H-M   'P 1'
#
loop_
_entity.id
_entity.type
_entity.pdbx_description
1 polymer ?
#
loop_
_entity_poly.entity_id
_entity_poly.type
_entity_poly.pdbx_seq_one_letter_code
_entity_poly.pdbx_strand_id
1 'polypeptide(L)' 'VIVEKAPKARVPDLDKRKYLVPSDLTVGQFYFLIRKRIHLRPEDALFFFVNNTIPPTSATMGQLYE' A
#
# COMPACT_ATOMS: atom_id res chain seq x y z
N VAL A 1 8.58 -2.08 -5.73
CA VAL A 1 7.10 -2.01 -5.78
C VAL A 1 6.65 -0.65 -6.30
N ILE A 2 5.72 -0.64 -7.26
CA ILE A 2 5.12 0.60 -7.78
C ILE A 2 3.74 0.75 -7.13
N VAL A 3 3.45 1.92 -6.56
CA VAL A 3 2.16 2.25 -5.95
C VAL A 3 1.57 3.44 -6.66
N GLU A 4 0.32 3.32 -7.08
CA GLU A 4 -0.43 4.38 -7.75
C GLU A 4 -1.81 4.54 -7.13
N LYS A 5 -2.31 5.78 -7.17
CA LYS A 5 -3.68 6.09 -6.73
C LYS A 5 -4.67 5.55 -7.76
N ALA A 6 -5.71 4.86 -7.31
CA ALA A 6 -6.77 4.42 -8.21
C ALA A 6 -7.50 5.64 -8.83
N PRO A 7 -7.95 5.57 -10.10
CA PRO A 7 -8.44 6.74 -10.85
C PRO A 7 -9.61 7.50 -10.19
N LYS A 8 -10.42 6.80 -9.40
CA LYS A 8 -11.60 7.36 -8.71
C LYS A 8 -11.43 7.49 -7.19
N ALA A 9 -10.23 7.20 -6.67
CA ALA A 9 -9.99 7.26 -5.23
C ALA A 9 -9.85 8.70 -4.74
N ARG A 10 -10.62 9.05 -3.70
CA ARG A 10 -10.56 10.33 -3.01
C ARG A 10 -9.52 10.28 -1.88
N VAL A 11 -8.28 9.99 -2.25
CA VAL A 11 -7.13 9.99 -1.33
C VAL A 11 -6.08 11.00 -1.80
N PRO A 12 -5.25 11.55 -0.89
CA PRO A 12 -4.13 12.41 -1.26
C PRO A 12 -3.17 11.69 -2.22
N ASP A 13 -2.49 12.47 -3.05
CA ASP A 13 -1.50 11.94 -3.99
C ASP A 13 -0.22 11.49 -3.27
N LEU A 14 0.43 10.47 -3.82
CA LEU A 14 1.71 9.97 -3.31
C LEU A 14 2.86 10.83 -3.88
N ASP A 15 3.76 11.27 -3.00
CA ASP A 15 4.98 12.00 -3.35
C ASP A 15 5.94 11.14 -4.19
N LYS A 16 6.03 9.85 -3.87
CA LYS A 16 6.86 8.86 -4.55
C LYS A 16 6.01 7.67 -4.93
N ARG A 17 6.16 7.18 -6.16
CA ARG A 17 5.45 5.98 -6.65
C ARG A 17 6.28 4.71 -6.58
N LYS A 18 7.61 4.83 -6.54
CA LYS A 18 8.54 3.70 -6.53
C LYS A 18 9.11 3.49 -5.14
N TYR A 19 8.92 2.29 -4.60
CA TYR A 19 9.37 1.90 -3.27
C TYR A 19 10.27 0.67 -3.36
N LEU A 20 11.42 0.76 -2.68
CA LEU A 20 12.24 -0.40 -2.35
C LEU A 20 11.78 -0.87 -0.97
N VAL A 21 11.25 -2.08 -0.90
CA VAL A 21 10.72 -2.68 0.34
C VAL A 21 11.40 -4.02 0.59
N PRO A 22 11.69 -4.36 1.85
CA PRO A 22 12.17 -5.69 2.21
C PRO A 22 11.15 -6.78 1.87
N SER A 23 11.63 -7.97 1.49
CA SER A 23 10.78 -9.10 1.10
C SER A 23 9.98 -9.68 2.28
N ASP A 24 10.49 -9.53 3.50
CA ASP A 24 9.91 -9.96 4.76
C ASP A 24 8.91 -8.96 5.35
N LEU A 25 8.87 -7.73 4.82
CA LEU A 25 7.90 -6.72 5.23
C LEU A 25 6.48 -7.22 4.95
N THR A 26 5.57 -7.12 5.93
CA THR A 26 4.17 -7.52 5.70
C THR A 26 3.38 -6.44 4.96
N VAL A 27 2.32 -6.84 4.27
CA VAL A 27 1.38 -5.89 3.65
C VAL A 27 0.78 -4.96 4.71
N GLY A 28 0.47 -5.47 5.92
CA GLY A 28 -0.01 -4.66 7.04
C GLY A 28 0.98 -3.56 7.47
N GLN A 29 2.28 -3.88 7.53
CA GLN A 29 3.31 -2.87 7.78
C GLN A 29 3.40 -1.87 6.62
N PHE A 30 3.25 -2.34 5.38
CA PHE A 30 3.23 -1.46 4.21
C PHE A 30 2.03 -0.50 4.21
N TYR A 31 0.85 -0.94 4.65
CA TYR A 31 -0.32 -0.07 4.88
C TYR A 31 0.03 1.10 5.80
N PHE A 32 0.69 0.82 6.92
CA PHE A 32 1.09 1.85 7.88
C PHE A 32 2.07 2.86 7.26
N LEU A 33 3.06 2.41 6.49
CA LEU A 33 4.02 3.27 5.81
C LEU A 33 3.36 4.21 4.80
N ILE A 34 2.49 3.68 3.94
CA ILE A 34 1.80 4.49 2.94
C ILE A 34 0.81 5.45 3.62
N ARG A 35 0.07 5.00 4.64
CA ARG A 35 -0.83 5.88 5.42
C ARG A 35 -0.10 7.10 5.96
N LYS A 36 1.09 6.89 6.53
CA LYS A 36 1.94 7.98 7.04
C LYS A 36 2.45 8.90 5.94
N ARG A 37 2.77 8.37 4.75
CA ARG A 37 3.22 9.14 3.59
C ARG A 37 2.16 10.09 3.03
N ILE A 38 0.92 9.62 2.92
CA ILE A 38 -0.19 10.43 2.42
C ILE A 38 -0.89 11.25 3.51
N HIS A 39 -0.37 11.23 4.75
CA HIS A 39 -0.94 11.90 5.92
C HIS A 39 -2.43 11.59 6.13
N LEU A 40 -2.83 10.35 5.86
CA LEU A 40 -4.22 9.93 5.96
C LEU A 40 -4.61 9.77 7.44
N ARG A 41 -5.78 10.32 7.80
CA ARG A 41 -6.28 10.33 9.17
C ARG A 41 -6.61 8.90 9.64
N PRO A 42 -6.53 8.63 10.95
CA PRO A 42 -6.81 7.29 11.50
C PRO A 42 -8.25 6.82 11.27
N GLU A 43 -9.20 7.74 11.10
CA GLU A 43 -10.60 7.45 10.77
C GLU A 43 -10.84 7.08 9.31
N ASP A 44 -9.96 7.49 8.38
CA ASP A 44 -10.15 7.26 6.95
C ASP A 44 -9.61 5.88 6.56
N ALA A 45 -10.38 5.13 5.78
CA ALA A 45 -10.00 3.80 5.30
C ALA A 45 -9.02 3.87 4.11
N LEU A 46 -8.06 2.93 4.07
CA LEU A 46 -7.12 2.74 2.98
C LEU A 46 -7.18 1.28 2.54
N PHE A 47 -7.20 1.04 1.22
CA PHE A 47 -7.18 -0.30 0.64
C PHE A 47 -6.16 -0.36 -0.50
N PHE A 48 -5.39 -1.44 -0.54
CA PHE A 48 -4.54 -1.81 -1.65
C PHE A 48 -5.21 -2.85 -2.52
N PHE A 49 -4.87 -2.80 -3.80
CA PHE A 49 -5.30 -3.76 -4.80
C PHE A 49 -4.07 -4.25 -5.56
N VAL A 50 -3.92 -5.56 -5.62
CA VAL A 50 -2.93 -6.25 -6.46
C VAL A 50 -3.72 -7.25 -7.31
N ASN A 51 -3.62 -7.14 -8.63
CA ASN A 51 -4.44 -7.91 -9.57
C ASN A 51 -5.94 -7.86 -9.23
N ASN A 52 -6.46 -6.64 -9.01
CA ASN A 52 -7.85 -6.35 -8.65
C ASN A 52 -8.36 -7.01 -7.35
N THR A 53 -7.47 -7.63 -6.56
CA THR A 53 -7.81 -8.30 -5.30
C THR A 53 -7.14 -7.60 -4.13
N ILE A 54 -7.80 -7.61 -2.97
CA ILE A 54 -7.22 -7.09 -1.74
C ILE A 54 -6.26 -8.13 -1.19
N PRO A 55 -4.94 -7.84 -1.11
CA PRO A 55 -4.00 -8.80 -0.57
C PRO A 55 -4.20 -9.01 0.94
N PRO A 56 -3.94 -10.22 1.46
CA PRO A 56 -4.01 -10.49 2.88
C PRO A 56 -2.95 -9.68 3.64
N THR A 57 -3.34 -9.05 4.75
CA THR A 57 -2.46 -8.18 5.54
C THR A 57 -1.30 -8.92 6.22
N SER A 58 -1.46 -10.22 6.43
CA SER A 58 -0.44 -11.12 7.00
C SER A 58 0.61 -11.59 5.99
N ALA A 59 0.35 -11.48 4.68
CA ALA A 59 1.33 -11.88 3.67
C ALA A 59 2.50 -10.89 3.62
N THR A 60 3.66 -11.39 3.20
CA THR A 60 4.86 -10.58 3.02
C THR A 60 4.91 -9.99 1.61
N MET A 61 5.57 -8.84 1.44
CA MET A 61 5.75 -8.21 0.13
C MET A 61 6.51 -9.11 -0.85
N GLY A 62 7.38 -10.00 -0.34
CA GLY A 62 8.03 -11.03 -1.14
C GLY A 62 7.04 -12.06 -1.69
N GLN A 63 6.12 -12.56 -0.86
CA GLN A 63 5.06 -13.49 -1.29
C GLN A 63 4.11 -12.88 -2.33
N LEU A 64 3.90 -11.57 -2.30
CA LEU A 64 3.11 -10.88 -3.34
C LEU A 64 3.88 -10.63 -4.63
N TYR A 65 5.21 -10.69 -4.59
CA TYR A 65 6.08 -10.37 -5.72
C TYR A 65 6.42 -11.60 -6.56
N GLU A 66 6.47 -12.78 -5.94
CA GLU A 66 6.53 -14.08 -6.64
C GLU A 66 5.30 -14.31 -7.54
#